data_AF-A0A832A887-F1
#
_entry.id   AF-A0A832A887-F1
#
_cell.length_a   1.000
_cell.length_b   1.000
_cell.length_c   1.000
_cell.angle_alpha   90.00
_cell.angle_beta   90.00
_cell.angle_gamma   90.00
#
_symmetry.space_group_name_H-M   'P 1'
#
loop_
_entity.id
_entity.type
_entity.pdbx_description
1 polymer ?
#
loop_
_entity_poly.entity_id
_entity_poly.type
_entity_poly.pdbx_seq_one_letter_code
_entity_poly.pdbx_strand_id
1 'polypeptide(L)'
;TGLRPGEKIIEELLIGDNVSKTEHSKILRAEEAFLPWDSLSSYLDALEISLKNYDLLSVQSLLLELVSGYVPGMNIDDLVWKRTEKDSKLAPLH
;
A
#
# COMPACT_ATOMS: atom_id res chain seq x y z
N THR A 1 -10.08 24.71 12.25
CA THR A 1 -10.70 24.48 10.93
C THR A 1 -9.69 23.76 10.06
N GLY A 2 -9.64 22.42 10.11
CA GLY A 2 -8.65 21.68 9.33
C GLY A 2 -8.91 20.19 9.43
N LEU A 3 -8.85 19.52 8.28
CA LEU A 3 -9.04 18.07 8.16
C LEU A 3 -8.01 17.33 9.02
N ARG A 4 -8.41 16.18 9.55
CA ARG A 4 -7.52 15.26 10.26
C ARG A 4 -6.50 14.68 9.29
N PRO A 5 -5.30 14.28 9.75
CA PRO A 5 -4.34 13.57 8.91
C PRO A 5 -5.00 12.33 8.28
N GLY A 6 -5.12 12.32 6.95
CA GLY A 6 -5.77 11.25 6.19
C GLY A 6 -7.22 11.51 5.76
N GLU A 7 -7.85 12.62 6.17
CA GLU A 7 -9.18 12.99 5.66
C GLU A 7 -9.07 13.61 4.27
N LYS A 8 -9.70 12.96 3.27
CA LYS A 8 -9.89 13.53 1.93
C LYS A 8 -10.97 14.62 1.98
N ILE A 9 -10.75 15.71 1.26
CA ILE A 9 -11.70 16.83 1.14
C ILE A 9 -12.92 16.44 0.30
N ILE A 10 -12.76 15.44 -0.56
CA ILE A 10 -13.75 14.98 -1.52
C ILE A 10 -13.64 13.45 -1.58
N GLU A 11 -14.78 12.76 -1.39
CA GLU A 11 -14.89 11.33 -1.65
C GLU A 11 -14.79 11.08 -3.16
N GLU A 12 -14.03 10.08 -3.57
CA GLU A 12 -13.95 9.69 -4.98
C GLU A 12 -15.31 9.13 -5.43
N LEU A 13 -15.77 9.54 -6.63
CA LEU A 13 -16.98 8.97 -7.20
C LEU A 13 -16.73 7.48 -7.47
N LEU A 14 -17.41 6.59 -6.75
CA LEU A 14 -17.30 5.12 -6.88
C LEU A 14 -17.66 4.58 -8.28
N ILE A 15 -18.17 5.44 -9.16
CA ILE A 15 -18.38 5.16 -10.57
C ILE A 15 -17.07 5.48 -11.29
N GLY A 16 -16.11 4.56 -11.20
CA GLY A 16 -14.89 4.62 -12.01
C GLY A 16 -15.18 4.39 -13.49
N ASP A 17 -14.20 4.63 -14.36
CA ASP A 17 -14.36 4.51 -15.81
C ASP A 17 -14.61 3.06 -16.29
N ASN A 18 -14.27 2.05 -15.47
CA ASN A 18 -14.36 0.63 -15.82
C ASN A 18 -15.48 -0.10 -15.06
N VAL A 19 -16.73 0.32 -15.29
CA VAL A 19 -17.92 -0.30 -14.68
C VAL A 19 -18.84 -0.91 -15.74
N SER A 20 -19.40 -2.09 -15.44
CA SER A 20 -20.43 -2.74 -16.23
C SER A 20 -21.81 -2.63 -15.58
N LYS A 21 -22.87 -2.60 -16.40
CA LYS A 21 -24.24 -2.59 -15.89
C LYS A 21 -24.62 -3.98 -15.38
N THR A 22 -25.42 -4.02 -14.32
CA THR A 22 -26.09 -5.25 -13.87
C THR A 22 -27.55 -5.26 -14.34
N GLU A 23 -28.30 -6.32 -14.04
CA GLU A 23 -29.75 -6.38 -14.31
C GLU A 23 -30.53 -5.27 -13.59
N HIS A 24 -30.05 -4.82 -12.43
CA HIS A 24 -30.70 -3.75 -11.69
C HIS A 24 -30.11 -2.39 -12.07
N SER A 25 -30.96 -1.45 -12.50
CA SER A 25 -30.55 -0.14 -13.05
C SER A 25 -29.77 0.77 -12.10
N LYS A 26 -29.84 0.52 -10.80
CA LYS A 26 -29.08 1.25 -9.75
C LYS A 26 -27.83 0.54 -9.24
N ILE A 27 -27.47 -0.62 -9.82
CA ILE A 27 -26.30 -1.40 -9.41
C ILE A 27 -25.35 -1.49 -10.60
N LEU A 28 -24.14 -0.97 -10.39
CA LEU A 28 -23.02 -1.06 -11.32
C LEU A 28 -21.99 -2.03 -10.74
N ARG A 29 -21.32 -2.79 -11.60
CA ARG A 29 -20.24 -3.71 -11.23
C ARG A 29 -18.91 -3.09 -11.64
N ALA A 30 -17.97 -2.94 -10.72
CA ALA A 30 -16.61 -2.55 -11.06
C ALA A 30 -15.86 -3.73 -11.68
N GLU A 31 -15.12 -3.47 -12.76
CA GLU A 31 -14.18 -4.41 -13.35
C GLU A 31 -12.78 -3.99 -12.92
N GLU A 32 -12.20 -4.74 -11.98
CA GLU A 32 -10.86 -4.49 -11.49
C GLU A 32 -9.88 -5.54 -12.01
N ALA A 33 -8.62 -5.13 -12.15
CA ALA A 33 -7.55 -6.07 -12.38
C ALA A 33 -7.43 -7.00 -11.18
N PHE A 34 -7.21 -8.28 -11.43
CA PHE A 34 -6.98 -9.26 -10.37
C PHE A 34 -5.69 -10.03 -10.66
N LEU A 35 -5.03 -10.47 -9.60
CA LEU A 35 -3.88 -11.35 -9.67
C LEU A 35 -4.32 -12.80 -9.40
N PRO A 36 -3.89 -13.77 -10.22
CA PRO A 36 -4.07 -15.19 -9.91
C PRO A 36 -3.46 -15.53 -8.55
N TRP A 37 -4.07 -16.48 -7.84
CA TRP A 37 -3.62 -16.88 -6.51
C TRP A 37 -2.15 -17.33 -6.48
N ASP A 38 -1.70 -18.10 -7.47
CA ASP A 38 -0.33 -18.61 -7.52
C ASP A 38 0.71 -17.49 -7.64
N SER A 39 0.35 -16.38 -8.30
CA SER A 39 1.19 -15.18 -8.35
C SER A 39 1.11 -14.41 -7.04
N LEU A 40 -0.11 -14.19 -6.53
CA LEU A 40 -0.34 -13.42 -5.30
C LEU A 40 0.33 -14.06 -4.07
N SER A 41 0.27 -15.38 -3.94
CA SER A 41 0.87 -16.10 -2.80
C SER A 41 2.37 -15.86 -2.68
N SER A 42 3.08 -15.88 -3.81
CA SER A 42 4.52 -15.60 -3.85
C SER A 42 4.85 -14.18 -3.37
N TYR A 43 4.01 -13.20 -3.72
CA TYR A 43 4.15 -11.82 -3.24
C TYR A 43 3.81 -11.68 -1.75
N LEU A 44 2.82 -12.42 -1.25
CA LEU A 44 2.48 -12.43 0.17
C LEU A 44 3.61 -13.01 1.02
N ASP A 45 4.28 -14.07 0.55
CA ASP A 45 5.45 -14.64 1.22
C ASP A 45 6.60 -13.61 1.27
N ALA A 46 6.86 -12.91 0.16
CA ALA A 46 7.87 -11.85 0.11
C ALA A 46 7.53 -10.68 1.04
N LEU A 47 6.25 -10.31 1.13
CA LEU A 47 5.77 -9.29 2.04
C LEU A 47 5.96 -9.71 3.51
N GLU A 48 5.62 -10.94 3.86
CA GLU A 48 5.80 -11.48 5.20
C GLU A 48 7.28 -11.47 5.62
N ILE A 49 8.18 -11.89 4.73
CA ILE A 49 9.63 -11.84 4.96
C ILE A 49 10.10 -10.39 5.18
N SER A 50 9.66 -9.46 4.32
CA SER A 50 10.05 -8.05 4.41
C SER A 50 9.59 -7.43 5.73
N LEU A 51 8.37 -7.73 6.18
CA LEU A 51 7.83 -7.27 7.46
C LEU A 51 8.59 -7.84 8.66
N LYS A 52 8.92 -9.14 8.64
CA LYS A 52 9.71 -9.78 9.71
C LYS A 52 11.11 -9.18 9.85
N ASN A 53 11.69 -8.75 8.73
CA ASN A 53 13.00 -8.11 8.69
C ASN A 53 12.96 -6.60 8.89
N TYR A 54 11.77 -6.01 9.11
CA TYR A 54 11.54 -4.57 9.15
C TYR A 54 12.02 -3.83 7.90
N ASP A 55 12.09 -4.50 6.74
CA ASP A 55 12.52 -3.91 5.48
C ASP A 55 11.38 -3.11 4.82
N LEU A 56 11.22 -1.87 5.27
CA LEU A 56 10.15 -0.99 4.81
C LEU A 56 10.31 -0.55 3.35
N LEU A 57 11.53 -0.58 2.80
CA LEU A 57 11.76 -0.27 1.39
C LEU A 57 11.21 -1.38 0.50
N SER A 58 11.45 -2.65 0.87
CA SER A 58 10.88 -3.79 0.17
C SER A 58 9.36 -3.84 0.30
N VAL A 59 8.81 -3.58 1.48
CA VAL A 59 7.35 -3.47 1.68
C VAL A 59 6.74 -2.39 0.78
N GLN A 60 7.33 -1.19 0.76
CA GLN A 60 6.83 -0.09 -0.07
C GLN A 60 6.92 -0.42 -1.57
N SER A 61 8.01 -1.06 -2.00
CA SER A 61 8.20 -1.48 -3.39
C SER A 61 7.14 -2.50 -3.81
N LEU A 62 6.87 -3.50 -2.96
CA LEU A 62 5.82 -4.50 -3.21
C LEU A 62 4.42 -3.84 -3.31
N LEU A 63 4.11 -2.88 -2.45
CA LEU A 63 2.82 -2.17 -2.51
C LEU A 63 2.69 -1.28 -3.76
N LEU A 64 3.77 -0.61 -4.17
CA LEU A 64 3.80 0.17 -5.41
C LEU A 64 3.62 -0.70 -6.66
N GLU A 65 4.18 -1.91 -6.65
CA GLU A 65 4.06 -2.85 -7.77
C GLU A 65 2.64 -3.47 -7.84
N LEU A 66 2.07 -3.86 -6.71
CA LEU A 66 0.89 -4.71 -6.67
C LEU A 66 -0.43 -3.95 -6.53
N VAL A 67 -0.41 -2.77 -5.91
CA VAL A 67 -1.62 -2.03 -5.57
C VAL A 67 -1.72 -0.79 -6.45
N SER A 68 -2.49 -0.92 -7.53
CA SER A 68 -2.80 0.23 -8.40
C SER A 68 -3.39 1.38 -7.59
N GLY A 69 -2.82 2.57 -7.75
CA GLY A 69 -3.25 3.77 -7.01
C GLY A 69 -2.65 3.91 -5.61
N TYR A 70 -1.77 3.00 -5.17
CA TYR A 70 -1.01 3.21 -3.95
C TYR A 70 -0.02 4.38 -4.12
N VAL A 71 -0.15 5.39 -3.27
CA VAL A 71 0.74 6.55 -3.20
C VAL A 71 1.37 6.59 -1.81
N PRO A 72 2.67 6.33 -1.66
CA PRO A 72 3.32 6.40 -0.36
C PRO A 72 3.29 7.83 0.19
N GLY A 73 3.10 7.96 1.51
CA GLY A 73 3.25 9.25 2.19
C GLY A 73 4.68 9.77 2.10
N MET A 74 4.87 11.09 2.20
CA MET A 74 6.18 11.76 2.02
C MET A 74 7.30 11.27 2.96
N ASN A 75 6.97 10.64 4.09
CA ASN A 75 7.95 10.06 4.99
C ASN A 75 7.43 8.75 5.59
N ILE A 76 8.33 7.77 5.70
CA ILE A 76 8.14 6.61 6.57
C ILE A 76 8.27 7.12 8.01
N ASP A 77 7.12 7.46 8.62
CA ASP A 77 7.04 7.94 10.00
C ASP A 77 6.89 6.75 10.97
N ASP A 78 7.80 5.78 10.86
CA ASP A 78 7.85 4.59 11.69
C ASP A 78 8.87 4.78 12.83
N LEU A 79 8.39 4.74 14.08
CA LEU A 79 9.22 4.91 15.27
C LEU A 79 10.23 3.78 15.48
N VAL A 80 9.93 2.56 15.01
CA VAL A 80 10.83 1.40 15.05
C VAL A 80 11.94 1.58 14.02
N TRP A 81 11.61 2.04 12.81
CA TRP A 81 12.59 2.33 11.75
C TRP A 81 13.53 3.49 12.10
N LYS A 82 12.98 4.58 12.67
CA LYS A 82 13.79 5.71 13.16
C LYS A 82 14.77 5.30 14.25
N ARG A 83 14.48 4.22 14.99
CA ARG A 83 15.37 3.65 16.01
C ARG A 83 16.47 2.79 15.38
N THR A 84 16.12 1.90 14.45
CA THR A 84 17.12 1.05 13.76
C THR A 84 18.11 1.84 12.91
N GLU A 85 17.70 2.92 12.23
CA GLU A 85 18.62 3.85 11.54
C GLU A 85 19.57 4.57 12.49
N LYS A 86 19.10 4.97 13.67
CA LYS A 86 19.96 5.59 14.69
C LYS A 86 20.98 4.59 15.23
N ASP A 87 20.54 3.37 15.51
CA ASP A 87 21.39 2.33 16.08
C ASP A 87 22.44 1.84 15.05
N SER A 88 22.10 1.78 13.76
CA SER A 88 23.05 1.45 12.68
C SER A 88 24.04 2.58 12.35
N LYS A 89 23.67 3.85 12.51
CA LYS A 89 24.60 5.00 12.45
C LYS A 89 25.50 5.12 13.69
N LEU A 90 25.22 4.37 14.76
CA LEU A 90 26.00 4.32 16.00
C LEU A 90 26.91 3.09 16.10
N ALA A 91 26.88 2.17 15.12
CA ALA A 91 27.81 1.05 15.08
C ALA A 91 29.23 1.57 14.77
N PRO A 92 30.23 1.35 15.65
CA PRO A 92 31.60 1.79 15.38
C PRO A 92 32.19 0.97 14.22
N LEU A 93 32.93 1.66 13.35
CA LEU A 93 33.89 1.05 12.43
C LEU A 93 34.81 0.11 13.21
N HIS A 94 34.76 -1.19 12.90
CA HIS A 94 35.83 -2.11 13.25
C HIS A 94 35.99 -3.20 12.18
#